data_AF-A0A0Q7XXD2-F1
#
_entry.id   AF-A0A0Q7XXD2-F1
#
_cell.length_a   1.000
_cell.length_b   1.000
_cell.length_c   1.000
_cell.angle_alpha   90.00
_cell.angle_beta   90.00
_cell.angle_gamma   90.00
#
_symmetry.space_group_name_H-M   'P 1'
#
loop_
_entity.id
_entity.type
_entity.pdbx_description
1 polymer ?
#
loop_
_entity_poly.entity_id
_entity_poly.type
_entity_poly.pdbx_seq_one_letter_code
_entity_poly.pdbx_strand_id
1 'polypeptide(L)'
;MTVKASVSISDQQDAFARRLVEEGRYSSVSAVVQQGLELLREQTEMKEAELAALRGLIEERSKGPFLNAEESSRRIDALIARKKAEYGF
;
A
#
# COMPACT_ATOMS: atom_id res chain seq x y z
N MET A 1 2.76 -1.84 26.89
CA MET A 1 2.04 -2.86 27.70
C MET A 1 1.64 -3.99 26.78
N THR A 2 1.82 -5.24 27.19
CA THR A 2 1.35 -6.43 26.45
C THR A 2 0.09 -6.98 27.12
N VAL A 3 -0.93 -7.28 26.33
CA VAL A 3 -2.19 -7.86 26.80
C VAL A 3 -2.19 -9.36 26.47
N LYS A 4 -2.61 -10.20 27.43
CA LYS A 4 -2.82 -11.63 27.17
C LYS A 4 -4.19 -11.82 26.52
N ALA A 5 -4.21 -12.32 25.30
CA ALA A 5 -5.42 -12.67 24.57
C ALA A 5 -5.44 -14.18 24.31
N SER A 6 -6.61 -14.81 24.50
CA SER A 6 -6.85 -16.19 24.08
C SER A 6 -7.57 -16.17 22.74
N VAL A 7 -6.96 -16.76 21.72
CA VAL A 7 -7.49 -16.79 20.35
C VAL A 7 -7.44 -18.21 19.81
N SER A 8 -8.43 -18.57 18.98
CA SER A 8 -8.41 -19.81 18.24
C SER A 8 -7.65 -19.62 16.94
N ILE A 9 -6.73 -20.54 16.65
CA ILE A 9 -5.99 -20.62 15.37
C ILE A 9 -6.16 -22.02 14.81
N SER A 10 -5.93 -22.19 13.50
CA SER A 10 -5.99 -23.52 12.89
C SER A 10 -4.79 -24.38 13.30
N ASP A 11 -4.93 -25.69 13.24
CA ASP A 11 -3.83 -26.64 13.49
C ASP A 11 -2.62 -26.36 12.58
N GLN A 12 -2.88 -25.94 11.33
CA GLN A 12 -1.82 -25.57 10.39
C GLN A 12 -1.05 -24.32 10.84
N GLN A 13 -1.74 -23.32 11.40
CA GLN A 13 -1.13 -22.10 11.93
C GLN A 13 -0.31 -22.40 13.20
N ASP A 14 -0.82 -23.23 14.10
CA ASP A 14 -0.10 -23.67 15.30
C ASP A 14 1.19 -24.45 14.91
N ALA A 15 1.07 -25.43 14.02
CA ALA A 15 2.21 -26.22 13.55
C ALA A 15 3.28 -25.35 12.87
N PHE A 16 2.87 -24.36 12.06
CA PHE A 16 3.78 -23.40 11.44
C PHE A 16 4.49 -22.53 12.48
N ALA A 17 3.75 -21.97 13.45
CA ALA A 17 4.34 -21.14 14.49
C ALA A 17 5.33 -21.92 15.37
N ARG A 18 5.02 -23.18 15.72
CA ARG A 18 5.92 -24.06 16.47
C ARG A 18 7.21 -24.34 15.71
N ARG A 19 7.13 -24.69 14.43
CA ARG A 19 8.30 -24.92 13.58
C ARG A 19 9.25 -23.71 13.58
N LEU A 20 8.71 -22.50 13.45
CA LEU A 20 9.52 -21.28 13.47
C LEU A 20 10.24 -21.05 14.81
N VAL A 21 9.64 -21.49 15.92
CA VAL A 21 10.27 -21.43 17.25
C VAL A 21 11.33 -22.52 17.39
N GLU A 22 11.05 -23.74 16.93
CA GLU A 22 12.00 -24.87 16.94
C GLU A 22 13.25 -24.57 16.09
N GLU A 23 13.08 -23.87 14.97
CA GLU A 23 14.18 -23.37 14.13
C GLU A 23 14.95 -22.20 14.78
N GLY A 24 14.52 -21.73 15.95
CA GLY A 24 15.15 -20.61 16.67
C GLY A 24 14.91 -19.24 16.05
N ARG A 25 14.01 -19.12 15.07
CA ARG A 25 13.70 -17.83 14.41
C ARG A 25 12.90 -16.90 15.32
N TYR A 26 12.12 -17.46 16.24
CA TYR A 26 11.32 -16.72 17.22
C TYR A 26 11.45 -17.35 18.60
N SER A 27 11.34 -16.52 19.65
CA SER A 27 11.44 -16.95 21.05
C SER A 27 10.20 -17.69 21.56
N SER A 28 9.04 -17.53 20.91
CA SER A 28 7.78 -18.16 21.30
C SER A 28 6.72 -18.05 20.19
N VAL A 29 5.66 -18.87 20.29
CA VAL A 29 4.48 -18.78 19.42
C VAL A 29 3.82 -17.40 19.52
N SER A 30 3.76 -16.82 20.72
CA SER A 30 3.22 -15.47 20.90
C SER A 30 4.03 -14.40 20.15
N ALA A 31 5.35 -14.55 20.06
CA ALA A 31 6.19 -13.64 19.27
C ALA A 31 5.90 -13.74 17.77
N VAL A 32 5.65 -14.96 17.25
CA VAL A 32 5.23 -15.18 15.86
C VAL A 32 3.89 -14.48 15.57
N VAL A 33 2.91 -14.67 16.45
CA VAL A 33 1.57 -14.06 16.29
C VAL A 33 1.65 -12.54 16.36
N GLN A 34 2.45 -11.98 17.28
CA GLN A 34 2.67 -10.54 17.39
C GLN A 34 3.28 -9.98 16.11
N GLN A 35 4.32 -10.62 15.57
CA GLN A 35 4.93 -10.20 14.31
C GLN A 35 3.92 -10.30 13.14
N GLY A 36 3.11 -11.35 13.10
CA GLY A 36 2.07 -11.51 12.09
C GLY A 36 1.02 -10.41 12.14
N LEU A 37 0.59 -10.02 13.33
CA LEU A 37 -0.35 -8.89 13.52
C LEU A 37 0.28 -7.56 13.12
N GLU A 38 1.56 -7.35 13.44
CA GLU A 38 2.27 -6.14 13.06
C GLU A 38 2.38 -6.00 11.53
N LEU A 39 2.74 -7.08 10.84
CA LEU A 39 2.77 -7.11 9.37
C LEU A 39 1.38 -6.83 8.76
N LEU A 40 0.32 -7.39 9.35
CA LEU A 40 -1.04 -7.12 8.90
C LEU A 40 -1.45 -5.65 9.13
N ARG A 41 -1.06 -5.07 10.26
CA ARG A 41 -1.28 -3.65 10.59
C ARG A 41 -0.61 -2.76 9.55
N GLU A 42 0.69 -2.96 9.31
CA GLU A 42 1.46 -2.21 8.33
C GLU A 42 0.83 -2.29 6.93
N GLN A 43 0.48 -3.50 6.47
CA GLN A 43 -0.18 -3.69 5.17
C GLN A 43 -1.53 -2.97 5.08
N THR A 44 -2.31 -3.00 6.16
CA THR A 44 -3.62 -2.35 6.21
C THR A 44 -3.48 -0.83 6.16
N GLU A 45 -2.59 -0.27 6.99
CA GLU A 45 -2.33 1.17 7.03
C GLU A 45 -1.77 1.69 5.69
N MET A 46 -0.85 0.95 5.06
CA MET A 46 -0.33 1.30 3.73
C MET A 46 -1.45 1.33 2.70
N LYS A 47 -2.30 0.29 2.66
CA LYS A 47 -3.41 0.22 1.71
C LYS A 47 -4.43 1.33 1.93
N GLU A 48 -4.74 1.66 3.19
CA GLU A 48 -5.63 2.77 3.52
C GLU A 48 -5.05 4.12 3.09
N ALA A 49 -3.76 4.35 3.32
CA ALA A 49 -3.06 5.55 2.89
C ALA A 49 -3.05 5.69 1.35
N GLU A 50 -2.76 4.61 0.63
CA GLU A 50 -2.80 4.59 -0.84
C GLU A 50 -4.20 4.89 -1.38
N LEU A 51 -5.24 4.27 -0.80
CA LEU A 51 -6.62 4.53 -1.19
C LEU A 51 -7.05 5.96 -0.88
N ALA A 52 -6.64 6.51 0.26
CA ALA A 52 -6.90 7.90 0.61
C ALA A 52 -6.22 8.87 -0.38
N ALA A 53 -4.96 8.62 -0.74
CA ALA A 53 -4.22 9.40 -1.72
C ALA A 53 -4.89 9.35 -3.11
N LEU A 54 -5.29 8.15 -3.56
CA LEU A 54 -5.97 7.98 -4.85
C LEU A 54 -7.33 8.68 -4.86
N ARG A 55 -8.12 8.56 -3.79
CA ARG A 55 -9.40 9.28 -3.65
C ARG A 55 -9.19 10.79 -3.70
N GLY A 56 -8.20 11.30 -2.98
CA GLY A 56 -7.84 12.71 -3.00
C GLY A 56 -7.44 13.21 -4.39
N LEU A 57 -6.65 12.42 -5.13
CA LEU A 57 -6.27 12.73 -6.52
C LEU A 57 -7.49 12.78 -7.44
N ILE A 58 -8.40 11.81 -7.34
CA ILE A 58 -9.62 11.79 -8.16
C ILE A 58 -10.51 12.98 -7.84
N GLU A 59 -10.68 13.31 -6.55
CA GLU A 59 -11.47 14.47 -6.12
C GLU A 59 -10.85 15.80 -6.57
N GLU A 60 -9.52 15.92 -6.52
CA GLU A 60 -8.81 17.09 -7.04
C GLU A 60 -9.01 17.23 -8.55
N ARG A 61 -8.90 16.13 -9.30
CA ARG A 61 -9.08 16.14 -10.76
C ARG A 61 -10.52 16.39 -11.18
N SER A 62 -11.50 15.87 -10.45
CA SER A 62 -12.92 16.04 -10.78
C SER A 62 -13.40 17.48 -10.64
N LYS A 63 -12.68 18.33 -9.89
CA LYS A 63 -12.94 19.78 -9.80
C LYS A 63 -12.51 20.52 -11.07
N GLY A 64 -11.65 19.94 -11.89
CA GLY A 64 -11.20 20.50 -13.17
C GLY A 64 -12.12 20.16 -14.34
N PRO A 65 -11.99 20.87 -15.47
CA PRO A 65 -12.75 20.54 -16.68
C PRO A 65 -12.30 19.18 -17.25
N PHE A 66 -13.26 18.37 -17.65
CA PHE A 66 -12.99 17.18 -18.45
C PHE A 66 -12.77 17.59 -19.90
N LEU A 67 -11.63 17.17 -20.46
CA LEU A 67 -11.30 17.38 -21.86
C LEU A 67 -11.61 16.12 -22.67
N ASN A 68 -12.09 16.29 -23.89
CA ASN A 68 -12.16 15.17 -24.82
C ASN A 68 -10.75 14.78 -25.31
N ALA A 69 -10.66 13.62 -25.95
CA ALA A 69 -9.38 13.08 -26.41
C ALA A 69 -8.64 14.01 -27.38
N GLU A 70 -9.34 14.59 -28.36
CA GLU A 70 -8.73 15.47 -29.37
C GLU A 70 -8.19 16.77 -28.78
N GLU A 71 -8.91 17.37 -27.82
CA GLU A 71 -8.45 18.55 -27.10
C GLU A 71 -7.25 18.23 -26.19
N SER A 72 -7.29 17.09 -25.50
CA SER A 72 -6.19 16.61 -24.67
C SER A 72 -4.91 16.42 -25.50
N SER A 73 -4.99 15.70 -26.62
CA SER A 73 -3.85 15.46 -27.51
C SER A 73 -3.22 16.76 -28.01
N ARG A 74 -4.04 17.70 -28.52
CA ARG A 74 -3.55 19.00 -29.00
C ARG A 74 -2.81 19.79 -27.91
N ARG A 75 -3.34 19.78 -26.68
CA ARG A 75 -2.69 20.47 -25.54
C ARG A 75 -1.37 19.82 -25.16
N ILE A 76 -1.30 18.49 -25.14
CA ILE A 76 -0.08 17.73 -24.85
C ILE A 76 1.00 18.02 -25.90
N ASP A 77 0.66 17.98 -27.19
CA ASP A 77 1.61 18.25 -28.28
C ASP A 77 2.19 19.66 -28.18
N ALA A 78 1.35 20.66 -27.90
CA ALA A 78 1.78 22.03 -27.69
C ALA A 78 2.73 22.16 -26.48
N LEU A 79 2.45 21.43 -25.39
CA LEU A 79 3.29 21.41 -24.19
C LEU A 79 4.66 20.80 -24.46
N ILE A 80 4.69 19.69 -25.21
CA ILE A 80 5.93 19.02 -25.64
C ILE A 80 6.73 19.93 -26.56
N ALA A 81 6.11 20.54 -27.58
CA ALA A 81 6.78 21.45 -28.51
C ALA A 81 7.41 22.64 -27.78
N ARG A 82 6.68 23.25 -26.83
CA ARG A 82 7.20 24.31 -25.97
C ARG A 82 8.41 23.85 -25.16
N LYS A 83 8.34 22.67 -24.55
CA LYS A 83 9.44 22.11 -23.74
C LYS A 83 10.67 21.77 -24.59
N LYS A 84 10.50 21.27 -25.82
CA LYS A 84 11.60 21.04 -26.77
C LYS A 84 12.30 22.34 -27.15
N ALA A 85 11.55 23.39 -27.46
CA ALA A 85 12.09 24.71 -27.77
C ALA A 85 12.84 25.33 -26.56
N GLU A 86 12.37 25.09 -25.33
CA GLU A 86 13.01 25.56 -24.10
C GLU A 86 14.36 24.86 -23.82
N TYR A 87 14.48 23.57 -24.14
CA TYR A 87 15.68 22.77 -23.87
C TYR A 87 16.56 22.48 -25.11
N GLY A 88 16.22 23.03 -26.27
CA GLY A 88 17.07 22.98 -27.48
C GLY A 88 17.09 21.64 -28.21
N PHE A 89 16.00 20.86 -28.17
CA PHE A 89 15.82 19.64 -28.97
C PHE A 89 14.99 19.89 -30.23
#